data_AF-A0A392U395-F1
#
_entry.id   AF-A0A392U395-F1
#
_cell.length_a   1.000
_cell.length_b   1.000
_cell.length_c   1.000
_cell.angle_alpha   90.00
_cell.angle_beta   90.00
_cell.angle_gamma   90.00
#
_symmetry.space_group_name_H-M   'P 1'
#
loop_
_entity.id
_entity.type
_entity.pdbx_description
1 polymer ?
#
loop_
_entity_poly.entity_id
_entity_poly.type
_entity_poly.pdbx_seq_one_letter_code
_entity_poly.pdbx_strand_id
1 'polypeptide(L)' 'ASAVAIGDVLSQEGHPLAFFSKKMCPRMQVSSVYVREMYAITEAVKK' A
#
# COMPACT_ATOMS: atom_id res chain seq x y z
N ALA A 1 -1.09 -3.43 5.77
CA ALA A 1 -1.95 -4.01 4.70
C ALA A 1 -2.94 -5.01 5.30
N SER A 2 -4.22 -5.01 4.91
CA SER A 2 -5.17 -6.02 5.37
C SER A 2 -5.14 -7.25 4.45
N ALA A 3 -5.91 -8.31 4.73
CA ALA A 3 -6.01 -9.42 3.79
C ALA A 3 -6.70 -9.05 2.47
N VAL A 4 -7.37 -7.90 2.41
CA VAL A 4 -8.32 -7.53 1.35
C VAL A 4 -7.88 -6.29 0.56
N ALA A 5 -7.22 -5.33 1.22
CA ALA A 5 -6.84 -4.06 0.62
C ALA A 5 -5.53 -3.51 1.21
N ILE A 6 -4.82 -2.73 0.39
CA ILE A 6 -3.66 -1.95 0.79
C ILE A 6 -4.07 -0.49 0.85
N GLY A 7 -3.70 0.18 1.94
CA GLY A 7 -3.78 1.61 2.08
C GLY A 7 -2.45 2.12 2.60
N ASP A 8 -2.03 3.29 2.12
CA ASP A 8 -0.82 3.98 2.57
C ASP A 8 -1.03 5.50 2.53
N VAL A 9 -0.27 6.22 3.35
CA VAL A 9 -0.28 7.68 3.42
C VAL A 9 1.16 8.17 3.27
N LEU A 10 1.43 8.84 2.16
CA LEU A 10 2.69 9.54 1.96
C LEU A 10 2.57 10.89 2.68
N SER A 11 3.45 11.14 3.64
CA SER A 11 3.54 12.40 4.36
C SER A 11 4.98 12.89 4.43
N GLN A 12 5.16 14.20 4.25
CA GLN A 12 6.45 14.88 4.35
C GLN A 12 6.31 16.05 5.32
N GLU A 13 7.26 16.20 6.24
CA GLU A 13 7.22 17.25 7.28
C GLU A 13 5.93 17.26 8.10
N GLY A 14 5.31 16.08 8.29
CA GLY A 14 4.04 15.94 9.00
C GLY A 14 2.80 16.32 8.17
N HIS A 15 2.96 16.77 6.92
CA HIS A 15 1.86 17.06 6.00
C HIS A 15 1.59 15.85 5.08
N PRO A 16 0.36 15.33 5.03
CA PRO A 16 0.00 14.28 4.08
C PRO A 16 0.00 14.83 2.66
N LEU A 17 0.85 14.25 1.81
CA LEU A 17 1.01 14.57 0.40
C LEU A 17 0.10 13.74 -0.48
N ALA A 18 -0.04 12.44 -0.17
CA ALA A 18 -0.87 11.54 -0.96
C ALA A 18 -1.49 10.44 -0.10
N PHE A 19 -2.74 10.11 -0.43
CA PHE A 19 -3.45 8.97 0.13
C PHE A 19 -3.59 7.92 -0.97
N PHE A 20 -3.14 6.71 -0.69
CA PHE A 20 -3.31 5.57 -1.58
C PHE A 20 -4.23 4.55 -0.92
N SER A 21 -5.24 4.08 -1.65
CA SER A 21 -6.00 2.90 -1.26
C SER A 21 -6.36 2.08 -2.49
N LYS A 22 -6.11 0.78 -2.44
CA LYS A 22 -6.35 -0.13 -3.56
C LYS A 22 -6.76 -1.50 -3.06
N LYS A 23 -7.82 -2.04 -3.67
CA LYS A 23 -8.26 -3.41 -3.41
C LYS A 23 -7.25 -4.38 -4.02
N MET A 24 -6.85 -5.40 -3.25
CA MET A 24 -5.88 -6.36 -3.73
C MET A 24 -6.51 -7.36 -4.68
N CYS A 25 -5.81 -7.70 -5.76
CA CYS A 25 -6.22 -8.79 -6.63
C CYS A 25 -6.07 -10.15 -5.90
N PRO A 26 -6.82 -11.19 -6.29
CA PRO A 26 -6.80 -12.49 -5.58
C PRO A 26 -5.40 -13.07 -5.37
N ARG A 27 -4.49 -12.91 -6.35
CA ARG A 27 -3.08 -13.32 -6.24
C ARG A 27 -2.32 -12.61 -5.11
N MET A 28 -2.55 -11.31 -4.92
CA MET A 28 -1.93 -10.55 -3.83
C MET A 28 -2.55 -10.88 -2.48
N GLN A 29 -3.83 -11.24 -2.43
CA GLN A 29 -4.52 -11.64 -1.19
C GLN A 29 -4.03 -12.97 -0.61
N VAL A 30 -3.34 -13.80 -1.40
CA VAL A 30 -2.66 -15.04 -0.94
C VAL A 30 -1.15 -14.89 -0.82
N SER A 31 -0.57 -13.75 -1.23
CA SER A 31 0.88 -13.50 -1.11
C SER A 31 1.29 -13.28 0.36
N SER A 32 2.57 -13.42 0.70
CA SER A 32 3.02 -13.15 2.07
C SER A 32 2.80 -11.69 2.48
N VAL A 33 2.75 -11.42 3.79
CA VAL A 33 2.61 -10.05 4.33
C VAL A 33 3.73 -9.14 3.82
N TYR A 34 4.97 -9.63 3.81
CA TYR A 34 6.12 -8.90 3.28
C TYR A 34 5.94 -8.41 1.84
N VAL A 35 5.43 -9.26 0.95
CA VAL A 35 5.20 -8.88 -0.45
C VAL A 35 4.13 -7.77 -0.54
N ARG A 36 3.10 -7.84 0.29
CA ARG A 36 2.03 -6.83 0.33
C ARG A 36 2.52 -5.50 0.88
N GLU A 37 3.39 -5.51 1.89
CA GLU A 37 3.98 -4.30 2.46
C GLU A 37 4.97 -3.64 1.49
N MET A 38 5.84 -4.43 0.86
CA MET A 38 6.75 -3.91 -0.16
C MET A 38 5.99 -3.28 -1.34
N TYR A 39 4.91 -3.92 -1.80
CA TYR A 39 4.03 -3.36 -2.84
C TYR A 39 3.36 -2.06 -2.41
N ALA A 40 2.90 -1.96 -1.15
CA ALA A 40 2.32 -0.73 -0.62
C ALA A 40 3.30 0.44 -0.66
N ILE A 41 4.54 0.22 -0.19
CA ILE A 41 5.62 1.21 -0.21
C ILE A 41 5.92 1.65 -1.65
N THR A 42 6.06 0.69 -2.57
CA THR A 42 6.37 1.04 -3.97
C THR A 42 5.24 1.81 -4.64
N GLU A 43 3.98 1.44 -4.42
CA GLU A 43 2.83 2.18 -4.96
C GLU A 43 2.71 3.59 -4.35
N ALA A 44 3.05 3.76 -3.07
CA ALA A 44 3.03 5.07 -2.40
C ALA A 44 4.09 6.04 -2.94
N VAL A 45 5.26 5.53 -3.38
CA VAL A 45 6.36 6.34 -3.93
C VAL A 45 6.21 6.60 -5.43
N LYS A 46 5.56 5.70 -6.17
CA LYS A 46 5.45 5.77 -7.64
C LYS A 46 4.46 6.84 -8.13
N LYS A 47 3.72 7.48 -7.23
CA LYS A 47 2.75 8.54 -7.53
C LYS A 47 3.31 9.89 -7.12
#